data_AF-A0A7J5W7X5-F1
#
_entry.id   AF-A0A7J5W7X5-F1
#
_cell.length_a   1.000
_cell.length_b   1.000
_cell.length_c   1.000
_cell.angle_alpha   90.00
_cell.angle_beta   90.00
_cell.angle_gamma   90.00
#
_symmetry.space_group_name_H-M   'P 1'
#
loop_
_entity.id
_entity.type
_entity.pdbx_description
1 polymer ?
#
loop_
_entity_poly.entity_id
_entity_poly.type
_entity_poly.pdbx_seq_one_letter_code
_entity_poly.pdbx_strand_id
1 'polypeptide(L)'
;MARMEGIWRVASASLVASLTVAFVPLGVSALASLSLDRAANTAPLTTWAISPLPTRWLAAITSPPTLTLSLLLITAIVAWWVWISGHLMRPRTSDTGVVAGIPRTAGRGEHGTSNLMTPATLETSAVTWSPGTPPDSGVSGFVIGATPAERGRKETYYLSGSEGHVLVIGSTGSGKTRRIVLPSIYALGELGESMVIPDPKGELYLTTCEHLKAKGYRVDTIDLRDPSRSVQWSPLDLIVDLIWSAEIAHAEDMAHELAKTIVSAQLGGHGGNEAFWNASAEAIIAATALLIASEPKGVDPLSRNMFNVYRTLGTYGKERTAVRADSIRQETIYPLKEMIEGLDDQHPAKVGI
;
A
#
# COMPACT_ATOMS: atom_id res chain seq x y z
N MET A 1 4.91 -14.51 29.25
CA MET A 1 4.19 -15.25 30.32
C MET A 1 4.99 -15.33 31.62
N ALA A 2 6.27 -15.75 31.63
CA ALA A 2 7.08 -15.85 32.86
C ALA A 2 7.21 -14.55 33.71
N ARG A 3 7.17 -13.37 33.09
CA ARG A 3 7.24 -12.08 33.81
C ARG A 3 5.93 -11.72 34.56
N MET A 4 4.79 -12.20 34.09
CA MET A 4 3.50 -12.03 34.78
C MET A 4 3.44 -12.87 36.05
N GLU A 5 3.95 -14.11 36.03
CA GLU A 5 3.98 -14.97 37.22
C GLU A 5 4.85 -14.38 38.36
N GLY A 6 5.98 -13.75 38.02
CA GLY A 6 6.81 -13.05 39.00
C GLY A 6 6.09 -11.87 39.66
N ILE A 7 5.34 -11.09 38.86
CA ILE A 7 4.55 -9.95 39.36
C ILE A 7 3.40 -10.45 40.24
N TRP A 8 2.69 -11.50 39.84
CA TRP A 8 1.61 -12.12 40.63
C TRP A 8 2.13 -12.74 41.94
N ARG A 9 3.35 -13.29 41.97
CA ARG A 9 3.99 -13.77 43.21
C ARG A 9 4.35 -12.64 44.17
N VAL A 10 4.91 -11.54 43.68
CA VAL A 10 5.26 -10.38 44.52
C VAL A 10 4.01 -9.66 45.01
N ALA A 11 2.99 -9.54 44.14
CA ALA A 11 1.70 -8.95 44.50
C ALA A 11 0.94 -9.79 45.53
N SER A 12 0.92 -11.11 45.39
CA SER A 12 0.28 -12.00 46.36
C SER A 12 1.02 -12.02 47.71
N ALA A 13 2.35 -12.04 47.71
CA ALA A 13 3.14 -11.93 48.94
C ALA A 13 2.91 -10.59 49.67
N SER A 14 2.79 -9.49 48.93
CA SER A 14 2.54 -8.16 49.49
C SER A 14 1.11 -8.00 50.00
N LEU A 15 0.12 -8.60 49.33
CA LEU A 15 -1.27 -8.65 49.79
C LEU A 15 -1.39 -9.45 51.09
N VAL A 16 -0.72 -10.61 51.18
CA VAL A 16 -0.67 -11.44 52.38
C VAL A 16 0.03 -10.71 53.54
N ALA A 17 1.13 -10.00 53.26
CA ALA A 17 1.82 -9.17 54.26
C ALA A 17 0.94 -8.01 54.75
N SER A 18 0.19 -7.36 53.84
CA SER A 18 -0.70 -6.25 54.18
C SER A 18 -1.91 -6.72 55.00
N LEU A 19 -2.47 -7.89 54.66
CA LEU A 19 -3.53 -8.53 55.45
C LEU A 19 -3.02 -8.91 56.83
N THR A 20 -1.83 -9.53 56.95
CA THR A 20 -1.25 -9.86 58.26
C THR A 20 -0.99 -8.63 59.12
N VAL A 21 -0.48 -7.53 58.54
CA VAL A 21 -0.32 -6.24 59.25
C VAL A 21 -1.67 -5.64 59.66
N ALA A 22 -2.72 -5.78 58.85
CA ALA A 22 -4.08 -5.36 59.23
C ALA A 22 -4.68 -6.20 60.38
N PHE A 23 -4.21 -7.44 60.58
CA PHE A 23 -4.55 -8.27 61.74
C PHE A 23 -3.69 -7.98 62.99
N VAL A 24 -2.58 -7.25 62.89
CA VAL A 24 -1.75 -6.86 64.06
C VAL A 24 -2.51 -5.95 65.04
N PRO A 25 -3.27 -4.91 64.59
CA PRO A 25 -4.16 -4.15 65.46
C PRO A 25 -5.19 -5.01 66.20
N LEU A 26 -5.61 -6.15 65.63
CA LEU A 26 -6.55 -7.08 66.25
C LEU A 26 -5.91 -7.87 67.40
N GLY A 27 -4.63 -8.24 67.26
CA GLY A 27 -3.85 -8.85 68.34
C GLY A 27 -3.47 -7.88 69.46
N VAL A 28 -3.09 -6.64 69.10
CA VAL A 28 -2.74 -5.58 70.07
C VAL A 28 -3.96 -5.11 70.86
N SER A 29 -5.14 -5.04 70.23
CA SER A 29 -6.40 -4.70 70.93
C SER A 29 -6.85 -5.81 71.88
N ALA A 30 -6.64 -7.09 71.52
CA ALA A 30 -6.88 -8.21 72.42
C ALA A 30 -5.93 -8.19 73.64
N LEU A 31 -4.65 -7.86 73.44
CA LEU A 31 -3.67 -7.70 74.52
C LEU A 31 -3.93 -6.48 75.41
N ALA A 32 -4.39 -5.36 74.84
CA ALA A 32 -4.79 -4.18 75.61
C ALA A 32 -6.03 -4.44 76.48
N SER A 33 -6.97 -5.27 76.01
CA SER A 33 -8.11 -5.71 76.82
C SER A 33 -7.70 -6.60 78.00
N LEU A 34 -6.62 -7.39 77.85
CA LEU A 34 -6.03 -8.21 78.92
C LEU A 34 -5.19 -7.39 79.93
N SER A 35 -4.62 -6.26 79.52
CA SER A 35 -3.85 -5.39 80.43
C SER A 35 -4.73 -4.44 81.26
N LEU A 36 -5.87 -4.00 80.70
CA LEU A 36 -6.90 -3.25 81.42
C LEU A 36 -7.57 -4.07 82.55
N ASP A 37 -7.66 -5.39 82.42
CA ASP A 37 -8.16 -6.30 83.46
C ASP A 37 -7.27 -6.30 84.73
N ARG A 38 -5.99 -5.97 84.62
CA ARG A 38 -5.08 -5.95 85.78
C ARG A 38 -5.19 -4.67 86.61
N ALA A 39 -5.71 -3.58 86.01
CA ALA A 39 -5.89 -2.29 86.67
C ALA A 39 -7.27 -2.14 87.36
N ALA A 40 -8.25 -2.99 87.03
CA ALA A 40 -9.65 -2.87 87.49
C ALA A 40 -10.00 -3.70 88.75
N ASN A 41 -9.01 -4.07 89.58
CA ASN A 41 -9.19 -4.93 90.76
C ASN A 41 -9.84 -4.25 91.99
N THR A 42 -10.69 -3.22 91.81
CA THR A 42 -11.39 -2.55 92.94
C THR A 42 -12.90 -2.34 92.74
N ALA A 43 -13.54 -2.93 91.73
CA ALA A 43 -15.00 -2.86 91.55
C ALA A 43 -15.69 -4.23 91.76
N PRO A 44 -16.90 -4.27 92.37
CA PRO A 44 -17.58 -5.53 92.69
C PRO A 44 -18.02 -6.29 91.43
N LEU A 45 -17.58 -7.55 91.37
CA LEU A 45 -17.85 -8.54 90.33
C LEU A 45 -19.34 -8.92 90.27
N THR A 46 -20.21 -8.18 89.56
CA THR A 46 -21.58 -8.68 89.33
C THR A 46 -22.19 -8.49 87.95
N THR A 47 -21.59 -7.79 86.99
CA THR A 47 -22.19 -7.75 85.62
C THR A 47 -21.20 -7.78 84.46
N TRP A 48 -19.90 -7.60 84.72
CA TRP A 48 -18.93 -7.42 83.65
C TRP A 48 -18.36 -8.73 83.09
N ALA A 49 -18.35 -9.84 83.84
CA ALA A 49 -17.50 -11.01 83.56
C ALA A 49 -18.11 -12.16 82.72
N ILE A 50 -19.27 -11.99 82.05
CA ILE A 50 -20.00 -13.14 81.44
C ILE A 50 -20.11 -13.08 79.90
N SER A 51 -19.55 -12.05 79.23
CA SER A 51 -19.56 -12.01 77.76
C SER A 51 -18.36 -12.75 77.15
N PRO A 52 -18.57 -13.73 76.24
CA PRO A 52 -17.46 -14.46 75.61
C PRO A 52 -16.59 -13.50 74.80
N LEU A 53 -15.27 -13.70 74.82
CA LEU A 53 -14.25 -12.89 74.11
C LEU A 53 -14.67 -12.32 72.73
N PRO A 54 -15.38 -13.07 71.85
CA PRO A 54 -15.85 -12.56 70.56
C PRO A 54 -16.80 -11.34 70.65
N THR A 55 -17.63 -11.27 71.68
CA THR A 55 -18.65 -10.20 71.83
C THR A 55 -18.07 -8.89 72.33
N ARG A 56 -17.08 -8.95 73.23
CA ARG A 56 -16.30 -7.78 73.70
C ARG A 56 -15.43 -7.21 72.58
N TRP A 57 -14.84 -8.09 71.77
CA TRP A 57 -14.06 -7.74 70.59
C TRP A 57 -14.92 -7.05 69.53
N LEU A 58 -16.12 -7.57 69.26
CA LEU A 58 -17.07 -6.94 68.35
C LEU A 58 -17.44 -5.52 68.81
N ALA A 59 -17.75 -5.32 70.10
CA ALA A 59 -18.15 -4.03 70.65
C ALA A 59 -17.03 -2.97 70.64
N ALA A 60 -15.77 -3.38 70.82
CA ALA A 60 -14.62 -2.48 70.76
C ALA A 60 -14.29 -2.02 69.33
N ILE A 61 -14.54 -2.87 68.33
CA ILE A 61 -14.32 -2.55 66.90
C ILE A 61 -15.50 -1.76 66.33
N THR A 62 -16.71 -1.93 66.86
CA THR A 62 -17.90 -1.18 66.44
C THR A 62 -18.08 0.15 67.19
N SER A 63 -17.17 0.50 68.11
CA SER A 63 -17.22 1.81 68.75
C SER A 63 -16.97 2.93 67.72
N PRO A 64 -17.72 4.05 67.75
CA PRO A 64 -17.63 5.08 66.71
C PRO A 64 -16.20 5.57 66.39
N PRO A 65 -15.31 5.85 67.38
CA PRO A 65 -13.98 6.35 67.07
C PRO A 65 -13.08 5.28 66.44
N THR A 66 -13.15 4.01 66.86
CA THR A 66 -12.32 2.93 66.30
C THR A 66 -12.75 2.54 64.88
N LEU A 67 -14.04 2.63 64.58
CA LEU A 67 -14.59 2.43 63.24
C LEU A 67 -14.13 3.52 62.26
N THR A 68 -14.13 4.78 62.68
CA THR A 68 -13.63 5.88 61.83
C THR A 68 -12.13 5.75 61.54
N LEU A 69 -11.34 5.37 62.54
CA LEU A 69 -9.89 5.24 62.41
C LEU A 69 -9.49 4.05 61.52
N SER A 70 -10.23 2.94 61.62
CA SER A 70 -10.05 1.77 60.75
C SER A 70 -10.48 2.05 59.31
N LEU A 71 -11.60 2.76 59.09
CA LEU A 71 -12.01 3.20 57.74
C LEU A 71 -10.98 4.14 57.11
N LEU A 72 -10.45 5.11 57.87
CA LEU A 72 -9.39 6.00 57.38
C LEU A 72 -8.14 5.23 56.99
N LEU A 73 -7.71 4.25 57.80
CA LEU A 73 -6.55 3.42 57.49
C LEU A 73 -6.77 2.59 56.20
N ILE A 74 -7.95 2.00 56.03
CA ILE A 74 -8.30 1.24 54.82
C ILE A 74 -8.28 2.16 53.60
N THR A 75 -8.88 3.35 53.68
CA THR A 75 -8.88 4.31 52.56
C THR A 75 -7.47 4.77 52.21
N ALA A 76 -6.58 4.97 53.19
CA ALA A 76 -5.18 5.32 52.95
C ALA A 76 -4.41 4.19 52.26
N ILE A 77 -4.64 2.94 52.67
CA ILE A 77 -4.02 1.76 52.04
C ILE A 77 -4.52 1.60 50.60
N VAL A 78 -5.81 1.76 50.34
CA VAL A 78 -6.38 1.69 48.99
C VAL A 78 -5.85 2.84 48.12
N ALA A 79 -5.79 4.07 48.64
CA ALA A 79 -5.25 5.21 47.91
C ALA A 79 -3.76 5.01 47.57
N TRP A 80 -2.97 4.50 48.52
CA TRP A 80 -1.57 4.16 48.29
C TRP A 80 -1.42 3.03 47.26
N TRP A 81 -2.28 2.01 47.30
CA TRP A 81 -2.28 0.92 46.33
C TRP A 81 -2.65 1.37 44.92
N VAL A 82 -3.64 2.25 44.79
CA VAL A 82 -4.01 2.86 43.49
C VAL A 82 -2.86 3.72 42.96
N TRP A 83 -2.22 4.52 43.82
CA TRP A 83 -1.09 5.34 43.44
C TRP A 83 0.14 4.51 43.02
N ILE A 84 0.51 3.49 43.80
CA ILE A 84 1.68 2.66 43.51
C ILE A 84 1.44 1.80 42.27
N SER A 85 0.24 1.22 42.11
CA SER A 85 -0.15 0.49 40.90
C SER A 85 -0.13 1.42 39.69
N GLY A 86 -0.65 2.64 39.80
CA GLY A 86 -0.55 3.65 38.75
C GLY A 86 0.89 4.06 38.42
N HIS A 87 1.80 4.09 39.39
CA HIS A 87 3.20 4.49 39.19
C HIS A 87 4.09 3.34 38.68
N LEU A 88 3.83 2.10 39.12
CA LEU A 88 4.52 0.89 38.66
C LEU A 88 4.00 0.39 37.30
N MET A 89 2.70 0.58 37.04
CA MET A 89 2.06 0.21 35.76
C MET A 89 2.05 1.34 34.75
N ARG A 90 2.49 2.56 35.11
CA ARG A 90 2.89 3.55 34.11
C ARG A 90 3.90 2.84 33.22
N PRO A 91 3.66 2.70 31.91
CA PRO A 91 4.65 2.18 31.00
C PRO A 91 5.86 3.06 31.18
N ARG A 92 6.89 2.54 31.86
CA ARG A 92 8.21 3.14 31.78
C ARG A 92 8.53 2.97 30.31
N THR A 93 8.45 4.05 29.54
CA THR A 93 9.04 4.15 28.21
C THR A 93 10.55 4.07 28.43
N SER A 94 11.01 2.89 28.81
CA SER A 94 12.41 2.53 28.77
C SER A 94 12.73 2.36 27.31
N ASP A 95 13.69 3.13 26.82
CA ASP A 95 14.35 3.00 25.51
C ASP A 95 14.97 1.60 25.26
N THR A 96 14.69 0.62 26.11
CA THR A 96 15.26 -0.72 26.10
C THR A 96 14.18 -1.78 26.30
N GLY A 97 13.39 -2.00 25.26
CA GLY A 97 12.89 -3.34 24.91
C GLY A 97 11.48 -3.72 25.36
N VAL A 98 10.66 -4.04 24.35
CA VAL A 98 9.39 -4.82 24.40
C VAL A 98 8.10 -4.04 24.71
N VAL A 99 8.01 -2.83 24.16
CA VAL A 99 6.86 -2.39 23.33
C VAL A 99 7.54 -1.75 22.12
N ALA A 100 8.02 -2.58 21.19
CA ALA A 100 9.21 -2.25 20.42
C ALA A 100 8.99 -1.02 19.52
N GLY A 101 9.57 0.11 19.93
CA GLY A 101 9.71 1.28 19.08
C GLY A 101 10.43 0.91 17.78
N ILE A 102 10.24 1.76 16.78
CA ILE A 102 10.88 1.65 15.48
C ILE A 102 12.38 1.35 15.66
N PRO A 103 12.91 0.22 15.15
CA PRO A 103 14.33 -0.11 15.28
C PRO A 103 15.18 1.03 14.73
N ARG A 104 16.11 1.52 15.55
CA ARG A 104 17.06 2.56 15.14
C ARG A 104 18.37 1.91 14.70
N THR A 105 19.04 2.51 13.72
CA THR A 105 20.37 2.08 13.27
C THR A 105 21.32 1.96 14.46
N ALA A 106 21.99 0.82 14.56
CA ALA A 106 23.04 0.59 15.53
C ALA A 106 24.37 1.22 15.05
N GLY A 107 25.09 1.86 15.98
CA GLY A 107 26.41 2.45 15.70
C GLY A 107 26.34 3.70 14.81
N ARG A 108 27.44 3.99 14.10
CA ARG A 108 27.56 5.15 13.19
C ARG A 108 27.20 4.81 11.73
N GLY A 109 26.41 3.76 11.50
CA GLY A 109 26.07 3.27 10.16
C GLY A 109 26.99 2.16 9.63
N GLU A 110 27.77 1.53 10.49
CA GLU A 110 28.69 0.42 10.12
C GLU A 110 27.95 -0.81 9.54
N HIS A 111 26.65 -0.92 9.81
CA HIS A 111 25.78 -1.99 9.30
C HIS A 111 24.68 -1.46 8.36
N GLY A 112 24.88 -0.25 7.79
CA GLY A 112 23.91 0.45 6.98
C GLY A 112 23.10 1.47 7.77
N THR A 113 22.63 2.51 7.08
CA THR A 113 21.89 3.65 7.67
C THR A 113 20.38 3.56 7.44
N SER A 114 19.91 2.48 6.82
CA SER A 114 18.49 2.26 6.56
C SER A 114 17.70 2.17 7.86
N ASN A 115 16.66 3.00 7.97
CA ASN A 115 15.72 3.00 9.08
C ASN A 115 14.30 2.98 8.52
N LEU A 116 13.37 2.49 9.34
CA LEU A 116 11.96 2.72 9.09
C LEU A 116 11.67 4.22 9.21
N MET A 117 10.86 4.71 8.29
CA MET A 117 10.50 6.12 8.22
C MET A 117 9.71 6.56 9.46
N THR A 118 10.11 7.67 10.06
CA THR A 118 9.36 8.27 11.18
C THR A 118 8.34 9.29 10.67
N PRO A 119 7.26 9.59 11.44
CA PRO A 119 6.30 10.62 11.05
C PRO A 119 6.93 11.99 10.77
N ALA A 120 7.91 12.41 11.60
CA ALA A 120 8.63 13.66 11.39
C ALA A 120 9.47 13.65 10.10
N THR A 121 10.09 12.52 9.76
CA THR A 121 10.81 12.36 8.49
C THR A 121 9.85 12.44 7.32
N LEU A 122 8.67 11.81 7.42
CA LEU A 122 7.62 11.87 6.40
C LEU A 122 7.13 13.29 6.16
N GLU A 123 6.84 14.04 7.23
CA GLU A 123 6.43 15.44 7.14
C GLU A 123 7.51 16.35 6.52
N THR A 124 8.79 16.02 6.70
CA THR A 124 9.90 16.80 6.12
C THR A 124 10.16 16.45 4.66
N SER A 125 9.93 15.20 4.25
CA SER A 125 10.28 14.71 2.92
C SER A 125 9.11 14.67 1.93
N ALA A 126 7.89 14.91 2.40
CA ALA A 126 6.67 14.76 1.60
C ALA A 126 5.86 16.05 1.63
N VAL A 127 5.10 16.28 0.57
CA VAL A 127 4.18 17.41 0.50
C VAL A 127 2.80 16.96 0.96
N THR A 128 2.18 17.77 1.82
CA THR A 128 0.86 17.48 2.36
C THR A 128 -0.22 17.99 1.44
N TRP A 129 -1.21 17.15 1.16
CA TRP A 129 -2.41 17.51 0.42
C TRP A 129 -3.66 17.01 1.13
N SER A 130 -4.73 17.80 1.12
CA SER A 130 -6.04 17.39 1.64
C SER A 130 -7.09 17.45 0.53
N PRO A 131 -8.05 16.49 0.50
CA PRO A 131 -9.10 16.49 -0.51
C PRO A 131 -9.93 17.79 -0.52
N GLY A 132 -10.19 18.30 -1.73
CA GLY A 132 -10.99 19.51 -1.97
C GLY A 132 -10.21 20.82 -1.89
N THR A 133 -8.89 20.77 -1.72
CA THR A 133 -7.98 21.90 -1.96
C THR A 133 -7.01 21.55 -3.09
N PRO A 134 -6.68 22.49 -3.98
CA PRO A 134 -5.60 22.25 -4.94
C PRO A 134 -4.28 22.09 -4.18
N PRO A 135 -3.44 21.08 -4.48
CA PRO A 135 -2.10 21.02 -3.93
C PRO A 135 -1.23 22.17 -4.43
N ASP A 136 -0.10 22.41 -3.75
CA ASP A 136 0.84 23.45 -4.15
C ASP A 136 1.37 23.20 -5.58
N SER A 137 1.42 24.27 -6.38
CA SER A 137 1.86 24.19 -7.77
C SER A 137 3.31 23.73 -7.90
N GLY A 138 3.58 22.77 -8.79
CA GLY A 138 4.92 22.22 -9.02
C GLY A 138 5.28 21.03 -8.11
N VAL A 139 4.35 20.59 -7.26
CA VAL A 139 4.51 19.36 -6.48
C VAL A 139 3.72 18.25 -7.15
N SER A 140 4.42 17.28 -7.71
CA SER A 140 3.85 16.07 -8.32
C SER A 140 4.37 14.81 -7.61
N GLY A 141 3.61 13.71 -7.67
CA GLY A 141 4.05 12.44 -7.11
C GLY A 141 2.93 11.55 -6.58
N PHE A 142 3.31 10.38 -6.07
CA PHE A 142 2.38 9.40 -5.52
C PHE A 142 2.13 9.63 -4.04
N VAL A 143 0.94 9.24 -3.59
CA VAL A 143 0.61 9.19 -2.15
C VAL A 143 1.44 8.08 -1.49
N ILE A 144 2.25 8.45 -0.50
CA ILE A 144 3.13 7.54 0.26
C ILE A 144 2.69 7.37 1.73
N GLY A 145 1.74 8.17 2.18
CA GLY A 145 1.19 8.09 3.52
C GLY A 145 -0.10 8.90 3.66
N ALA A 146 -0.78 8.71 4.79
CA ALA A 146 -1.96 9.51 5.15
C ALA A 146 -2.10 9.63 6.66
N THR A 147 -2.60 10.77 7.10
CA THR A 147 -3.11 11.01 8.45
C THR A 147 -4.64 10.96 8.39
N PRO A 148 -5.28 10.00 9.08
CA PRO A 148 -6.74 9.86 9.08
C PRO A 148 -7.44 11.12 9.56
N ALA A 149 -8.66 11.35 9.06
CA ALA A 149 -9.54 12.38 9.60
C ALA A 149 -9.89 12.08 11.07
N GLU A 150 -9.57 13.02 11.96
CA GLU A 150 -10.04 13.03 13.35
C GLU A 150 -11.16 14.08 13.53
N ARG A 151 -11.92 14.03 14.63
CA ARG A 151 -13.05 14.96 14.87
C ARG A 151 -12.67 16.42 14.58
N GLY A 152 -13.21 16.97 13.48
CA GLY A 152 -12.99 18.36 13.05
C GLY A 152 -11.81 18.60 12.12
N ARG A 153 -11.01 17.57 11.78
CA ARG A 153 -9.90 17.65 10.82
C ARG A 153 -10.18 16.80 9.59
N LYS A 154 -9.82 17.33 8.42
CA LYS A 154 -9.86 16.57 7.15
C LYS A 154 -8.74 15.55 7.12
N GLU A 155 -8.91 14.51 6.32
CA GLU A 155 -7.83 13.57 5.99
C GLU A 155 -6.73 14.31 5.23
N THR A 156 -5.47 13.98 5.52
CA THR A 156 -4.30 14.57 4.87
C THR A 156 -3.43 13.47 4.30
N TYR A 157 -3.09 13.58 3.03
CA TYR A 157 -2.21 12.69 2.30
C TYR A 157 -0.82 13.30 2.17
N TYR A 158 0.19 12.43 2.15
CA TYR A 158 1.59 12.80 1.93
C TYR A 158 1.99 12.35 0.53
N LEU A 159 2.28 13.30 -0.35
CA LEU A 159 2.76 13.09 -1.70
C LEU A 159 4.29 13.00 -1.70
N SER A 160 4.85 12.11 -2.51
CA SER A 160 6.32 11.94 -2.60
C SER A 160 7.04 13.22 -3.03
N GLY A 161 6.36 14.14 -3.73
CA GLY A 161 6.94 15.40 -4.20
C GLY A 161 8.14 15.19 -5.13
N SER A 162 8.21 14.03 -5.78
CA SER A 162 9.34 13.61 -6.60
C SER A 162 8.85 13.05 -7.93
N GLU A 163 9.62 13.31 -8.97
CA GLU A 163 9.43 12.73 -10.32
C GLU A 163 9.91 11.27 -10.40
N GLY A 164 10.33 10.69 -9.28
CA GLY A 164 10.85 9.32 -9.22
C GLY A 164 9.75 8.26 -9.34
N HIS A 165 10.12 7.08 -9.83
CA HIS A 165 9.22 5.93 -9.86
C HIS A 165 8.96 5.37 -8.46
N VAL A 166 7.73 4.90 -8.23
CA VAL A 166 7.30 4.32 -6.95
C VAL A 166 6.95 2.84 -7.12
N LEU A 167 7.57 1.98 -6.31
CA LEU A 167 7.25 0.55 -6.23
C LEU A 167 6.40 0.27 -4.99
N VAL A 168 5.15 -0.16 -5.20
CA VAL A 168 4.22 -0.48 -4.11
C VAL A 168 4.13 -2.00 -3.93
N ILE A 169 4.69 -2.51 -2.83
CA ILE A 169 4.68 -3.94 -2.51
C ILE A 169 3.58 -4.23 -1.48
N GLY A 170 2.73 -5.22 -1.77
CA GLY A 170 1.73 -5.69 -0.81
C GLY A 170 0.91 -6.86 -1.35
N SER A 171 0.39 -7.69 -0.45
CA SER A 171 -0.48 -8.82 -0.81
C SER A 171 -1.84 -8.38 -1.36
N THR A 172 -2.60 -9.30 -1.94
CA THR A 172 -4.01 -9.06 -2.28
C THR A 172 -4.78 -8.71 -1.01
N GLY A 173 -5.64 -7.68 -1.06
CA GLY A 173 -6.38 -7.21 0.10
C GLY A 173 -5.60 -6.29 1.05
N SER A 174 -4.31 -6.01 0.81
CA SER A 174 -3.53 -5.06 1.63
C SER A 174 -3.95 -3.59 1.45
N GLY A 175 -4.85 -3.32 0.50
CA GLY A 175 -5.38 -1.99 0.23
C GLY A 175 -4.56 -1.13 -0.72
N LYS A 176 -3.67 -1.69 -1.55
CA LYS A 176 -2.86 -0.94 -2.53
C LYS A 176 -3.69 0.05 -3.35
N THR A 177 -4.80 -0.42 -3.94
CA THR A 177 -5.70 0.43 -4.72
C THR A 177 -6.33 1.54 -3.87
N ARG A 178 -6.90 1.18 -2.71
CA ARG A 178 -7.65 2.09 -1.84
C ARG A 178 -6.78 3.15 -1.17
N ARG A 179 -5.56 2.79 -0.75
CA ARG A 179 -4.69 3.62 0.10
C ARG A 179 -3.65 4.42 -0.67
N ILE A 180 -3.27 3.95 -1.86
CA ILE A 180 -2.18 4.56 -2.64
C ILE A 180 -2.71 5.04 -4.01
N VAL A 181 -3.23 4.11 -4.83
CA VAL A 181 -3.57 4.40 -6.23
C VAL A 181 -4.71 5.42 -6.36
N LEU A 182 -5.87 5.16 -5.73
CA LEU A 182 -7.02 6.06 -5.81
C LEU A 182 -6.71 7.47 -5.26
N PRO A 183 -6.14 7.62 -4.04
CA PRO A 183 -5.73 8.93 -3.54
C PRO A 183 -4.74 9.64 -4.47
N SER A 184 -3.81 8.92 -5.10
CA SER A 184 -2.87 9.51 -6.06
C SER A 184 -3.57 10.03 -7.31
N ILE A 185 -4.54 9.29 -7.86
CA ILE A 185 -5.32 9.76 -9.03
C ILE A 185 -6.07 11.05 -8.70
N TYR A 186 -6.70 11.13 -7.52
CA TYR A 186 -7.37 12.36 -7.10
C TYR A 186 -6.40 13.52 -6.91
N ALA A 187 -5.25 13.30 -6.25
CA ALA A 187 -4.25 14.34 -6.06
C ALA A 187 -3.68 14.86 -7.39
N LEU A 188 -3.30 13.96 -8.30
CA LEU A 188 -2.81 14.30 -9.63
C LEU A 188 -3.88 14.99 -10.50
N GLY A 189 -5.14 14.58 -10.35
CA GLY A 189 -6.30 15.23 -10.97
C GLY A 189 -6.52 16.67 -10.50
N GLU A 190 -6.18 17.00 -9.26
CA GLU A 190 -6.21 18.38 -8.77
C GLU A 190 -5.04 19.23 -9.30
N LEU A 191 -3.92 18.60 -9.69
CA LEU A 191 -2.73 19.25 -10.23
C LEU A 191 -2.79 19.52 -11.73
N GLY A 192 -3.74 18.92 -12.45
CA GLY A 192 -3.79 19.00 -13.92
C GLY A 192 -2.77 18.07 -14.61
N GLU A 193 -2.22 17.09 -13.90
CA GLU A 193 -1.23 16.16 -14.43
C GLU A 193 -1.85 15.13 -15.38
N SER A 194 -1.14 14.81 -16.46
CA SER A 194 -1.58 13.77 -17.41
C SER A 194 -1.39 12.37 -16.83
N MET A 195 -2.35 11.48 -17.07
CA MET A 195 -2.36 10.15 -16.46
C MET A 195 -2.66 9.06 -17.49
N VAL A 196 -1.84 8.01 -17.50
CA VAL A 196 -2.09 6.74 -18.20
C VAL A 196 -2.20 5.65 -17.13
N ILE A 197 -3.38 5.05 -17.00
CA ILE A 197 -3.71 4.16 -15.88
C ILE A 197 -4.07 2.77 -16.41
N PRO A 198 -3.26 1.73 -16.16
CA PRO A 198 -3.64 0.35 -16.49
C PRO A 198 -4.71 -0.13 -15.51
N ASP A 199 -5.92 -0.35 -16.00
CA ASP A 199 -7.07 -0.78 -15.19
C ASP A 199 -7.73 -2.04 -15.76
N PRO A 200 -7.15 -3.24 -15.50
CA PRO A 200 -7.67 -4.50 -16.05
C PRO A 200 -9.08 -4.87 -15.54
N LYS A 201 -9.55 -4.24 -14.45
CA LYS A 201 -10.87 -4.50 -13.85
C LYS A 201 -11.90 -3.41 -14.14
N GLY A 202 -11.47 -2.23 -14.58
CA GLY A 202 -12.33 -1.06 -14.76
C GLY A 202 -12.73 -0.36 -13.45
N GLU A 203 -12.19 -0.79 -12.30
CA GLU A 203 -12.60 -0.26 -10.98
C GLU A 203 -12.09 1.17 -10.76
N LEU A 204 -10.92 1.50 -11.31
CA LEU A 204 -10.34 2.84 -11.21
C LEU A 204 -11.14 3.80 -12.08
N TYR A 205 -11.36 3.44 -13.35
CA TYR A 205 -12.15 4.26 -14.27
C TYR A 205 -13.55 4.56 -13.72
N LEU A 206 -14.27 3.54 -13.25
CA LEU A 206 -15.62 3.71 -12.68
C LEU A 206 -15.62 4.61 -11.44
N THR A 207 -14.54 4.61 -10.66
CA THR A 207 -14.43 5.38 -9.42
C THR A 207 -13.98 6.84 -9.67
N THR A 208 -13.14 7.07 -10.68
CA THR A 208 -12.44 8.36 -10.84
C THR A 208 -12.88 9.17 -12.06
N CYS A 209 -13.51 8.58 -13.08
CA CYS A 209 -13.74 9.29 -14.35
C CYS A 209 -14.64 10.52 -14.21
N GLU A 210 -15.70 10.47 -13.40
CA GLU A 210 -16.60 11.62 -13.20
C GLU A 210 -15.86 12.78 -12.53
N HIS A 211 -15.01 12.47 -11.55
CA HIS A 211 -14.19 13.47 -10.87
C HIS A 211 -13.20 14.13 -11.84
N LEU A 212 -12.47 13.33 -12.63
CA LEU A 212 -11.50 13.85 -13.60
C LEU A 212 -12.18 14.70 -14.68
N LYS A 213 -13.34 14.26 -15.21
CA LYS A 213 -14.14 15.04 -16.15
C LYS A 213 -14.60 16.37 -15.54
N ALA A 214 -15.02 16.37 -14.27
CA ALA A 214 -15.39 17.59 -13.56
C ALA A 214 -14.21 18.57 -13.37
N LYS A 215 -12.97 18.06 -13.39
CA LYS A 215 -11.73 18.86 -13.40
C LYS A 215 -11.28 19.31 -14.79
N GLY A 216 -12.04 18.99 -15.84
CA GLY A 216 -11.75 19.41 -17.22
C GLY A 216 -10.89 18.44 -18.02
N TYR A 217 -10.63 17.24 -17.50
CA TYR A 217 -9.87 16.23 -18.24
C TYR A 217 -10.69 15.64 -19.40
N ARG A 218 -10.00 15.43 -20.53
CA ARG A 218 -10.41 14.43 -21.52
C ARG A 218 -10.05 13.05 -20.97
N VAL A 219 -11.06 12.26 -20.65
CA VAL A 219 -10.89 10.89 -20.12
C VAL A 219 -11.27 9.89 -21.19
N ASP A 220 -10.25 9.29 -21.79
CA ASP A 220 -10.35 8.30 -22.85
C ASP A 220 -10.05 6.90 -22.31
N THR A 221 -10.68 5.88 -22.89
CA THR A 221 -10.47 4.47 -22.51
C THR A 221 -9.99 3.67 -23.71
N ILE A 222 -8.96 2.84 -23.49
CA ILE A 222 -8.55 1.78 -24.43
C ILE A 222 -9.05 0.45 -23.86
N ASP A 223 -10.29 0.08 -24.21
CA ASP A 223 -10.88 -1.20 -23.81
C ASP A 223 -10.62 -2.25 -24.90
N LEU A 224 -9.66 -3.15 -24.62
CA LEU A 224 -9.30 -4.23 -25.52
C LEU A 224 -10.29 -5.41 -25.48
N ARG A 225 -11.22 -5.44 -24.51
CA ARG A 225 -12.25 -6.48 -24.41
C ARG A 225 -13.52 -6.08 -25.16
N ASP A 226 -13.89 -4.82 -25.07
CA ASP A 226 -15.04 -4.25 -25.76
C ASP A 226 -14.63 -2.98 -26.54
N PRO A 227 -14.25 -3.13 -27.83
CA PRO A 227 -13.85 -2.01 -28.67
C PRO A 227 -14.93 -0.93 -28.84
N SER A 228 -16.21 -1.23 -28.61
CA SER A 228 -17.29 -0.24 -28.73
C SER A 228 -17.25 0.83 -27.64
N ARG A 229 -16.60 0.53 -26.51
CA ARG A 229 -16.41 1.43 -25.36
C ARG A 229 -15.03 2.08 -25.38
N SER A 230 -14.21 1.76 -26.37
CA SER A 230 -12.85 2.25 -26.54
C SER A 230 -12.83 3.47 -27.46
N VAL A 231 -11.78 4.28 -27.39
CA VAL A 231 -11.51 5.36 -28.36
C VAL A 231 -11.08 4.86 -29.75
N GLN A 232 -11.15 3.54 -29.98
CA GLN A 232 -10.82 2.90 -31.26
C GLN A 232 -9.40 3.23 -31.75
N TRP A 233 -8.48 3.45 -30.81
CA TRP A 233 -7.09 3.74 -31.11
C TRP A 233 -6.42 2.56 -31.85
N SER A 234 -5.76 2.86 -32.97
CA SER A 234 -4.88 1.93 -33.66
C SER A 234 -3.43 2.39 -33.49
N PRO A 235 -2.51 1.49 -33.08
CA PRO A 235 -1.08 1.84 -33.03
C PRO A 235 -0.50 2.19 -34.41
N LEU A 236 -1.19 1.80 -35.50
CA LEU A 236 -0.78 2.14 -36.85
C LEU A 236 -1.06 3.62 -37.20
N ASP A 237 -1.97 4.30 -36.49
CA ASP A 237 -2.37 5.68 -36.79
C ASP A 237 -1.16 6.63 -36.72
N LEU A 238 -0.30 6.47 -35.70
CA LEU A 238 0.91 7.27 -35.56
C LEU A 238 1.88 7.08 -36.74
N ILE A 239 2.05 5.84 -37.20
CA ILE A 239 2.94 5.52 -38.33
C ILE A 239 2.37 6.13 -39.62
N VAL A 240 1.06 6.06 -39.82
CA VAL A 240 0.38 6.68 -40.96
C VAL A 240 0.57 8.20 -40.95
N ASP A 241 0.38 8.85 -39.80
CA ASP A 241 0.53 10.30 -39.64
C ASP A 241 1.97 10.76 -39.94
N LEU A 242 2.97 10.00 -39.46
CA LEU A 242 4.39 10.29 -39.74
C LEU A 242 4.72 10.14 -41.24
N ILE A 243 4.23 9.08 -41.89
CA ILE A 243 4.40 8.90 -43.35
C ILE A 243 3.78 10.07 -44.11
N TRP A 244 2.56 10.47 -43.74
CA TRP A 244 1.86 11.58 -44.41
C TRP A 244 2.47 12.95 -44.13
N SER A 245 3.20 13.09 -43.02
CA SER A 245 4.00 14.26 -42.67
C SER A 245 5.40 14.24 -43.29
N ALA A 246 5.71 13.22 -44.12
CA ALA A 246 7.00 12.97 -44.74
C ALA A 246 8.15 12.73 -43.74
N GLU A 247 7.83 12.31 -42.52
CA GLU A 247 8.79 11.91 -41.48
C GLU A 247 9.10 10.40 -41.56
N ILE A 248 9.60 9.96 -42.71
CA ILE A 248 9.75 8.52 -43.02
C ILE A 248 10.66 7.79 -42.03
N ALA A 249 11.79 8.38 -41.66
CA ALA A 249 12.71 7.77 -40.70
C ALA A 249 12.05 7.53 -39.32
N HIS A 250 11.25 8.49 -38.83
CA HIS A 250 10.51 8.32 -37.59
C HIS A 250 9.39 7.27 -37.74
N ALA A 251 8.74 7.20 -38.90
CA ALA A 251 7.75 6.17 -39.16
C ALA A 251 8.36 4.75 -39.12
N GLU A 252 9.56 4.59 -39.68
CA GLU A 252 10.33 3.35 -39.63
C GLU A 252 10.69 2.97 -38.19
N ASP A 253 11.26 3.91 -37.41
CA ASP A 253 11.58 3.70 -36.01
C ASP A 253 10.35 3.26 -35.19
N MET A 254 9.21 3.94 -35.37
CA MET A 254 7.96 3.60 -34.70
C MET A 254 7.40 2.24 -35.13
N ALA A 255 7.54 1.87 -36.41
CA ALA A 255 7.13 0.55 -36.89
C ALA A 255 7.98 -0.57 -36.29
N HIS A 256 9.29 -0.37 -36.17
CA HIS A 256 10.20 -1.30 -35.50
C HIS A 256 9.93 -1.39 -33.99
N GLU A 257 9.70 -0.27 -33.30
CA GLU A 257 9.33 -0.28 -31.88
C GLU A 257 8.01 -0.99 -31.62
N LEU A 258 7.00 -0.77 -32.49
CA LEU A 258 5.73 -1.48 -32.43
C LEU A 258 5.94 -2.99 -32.60
N ALA A 259 6.68 -3.40 -33.63
CA ALA A 259 6.97 -4.81 -33.90
C ALA A 259 7.71 -5.47 -32.74
N LYS A 260 8.74 -4.80 -32.21
CA LYS A 260 9.51 -5.24 -31.04
C LYS A 260 8.65 -5.36 -29.79
N THR A 261 7.74 -4.41 -29.56
CA THR A 261 6.82 -4.47 -28.42
C THR A 261 5.90 -5.70 -28.50
N ILE A 262 5.42 -6.03 -29.70
CA ILE A 262 4.58 -7.23 -29.93
C ILE A 262 5.39 -8.52 -29.72
N VAL A 263 6.58 -8.60 -30.32
CA VAL A 263 7.41 -9.82 -30.30
C VAL A 263 7.97 -10.09 -28.91
N SER A 264 8.52 -9.06 -28.25
CA SER A 264 9.09 -9.19 -26.89
C SER A 264 8.04 -9.49 -25.82
N ALA A 265 6.79 -9.05 -26.00
CA ALA A 265 5.69 -9.39 -25.10
C ALA A 265 5.27 -10.87 -25.17
N GLN A 266 5.60 -11.57 -26.27
CA GLN A 266 5.17 -12.95 -26.54
C GLN A 266 6.28 -13.99 -26.43
N LEU A 267 7.53 -13.62 -26.71
CA LEU A 267 8.65 -14.57 -26.81
C LEU A 267 9.64 -14.32 -25.67
N GLY A 268 9.44 -15.02 -24.56
CA GLY A 268 10.45 -15.13 -23.52
C GLY A 268 11.65 -15.91 -24.06
N GLY A 269 12.79 -15.24 -24.22
CA GLY A 269 13.96 -15.84 -24.85
C GLY A 269 14.87 -14.79 -25.47
N HIS A 270 16.04 -14.53 -24.88
CA HIS A 270 17.00 -13.54 -25.37
C HIS A 270 18.35 -14.18 -25.76
N GLY A 271 18.38 -15.51 -25.91
CA GLY A 271 19.61 -16.26 -26.14
C GLY A 271 19.56 -17.15 -27.39
N GLY A 272 20.65 -17.13 -28.17
CA GLY A 272 20.85 -18.06 -29.27
C GLY A 272 19.87 -17.88 -30.44
N ASN A 273 19.35 -18.99 -30.97
CA ASN A 273 18.49 -19.00 -32.16
C ASN A 273 17.18 -18.20 -31.98
N GLU A 274 16.69 -18.05 -30.75
CA GLU A 274 15.47 -17.26 -30.46
C GLU A 274 15.66 -15.79 -30.82
N ALA A 275 16.85 -15.21 -30.59
CA ALA A 275 17.13 -13.83 -30.97
C ALA A 275 17.04 -13.62 -32.50
N PHE A 276 17.48 -14.60 -33.28
CA PHE A 276 17.35 -14.57 -34.74
C PHE A 276 15.88 -14.64 -35.19
N TRP A 277 15.09 -15.54 -34.60
CA TRP A 277 13.67 -15.65 -34.92
C TRP A 277 12.88 -14.42 -34.49
N ASN A 278 13.21 -13.83 -33.34
CA ASN A 278 12.60 -12.59 -32.86
C ASN A 278 12.91 -11.44 -33.81
N ALA A 279 14.19 -11.23 -34.16
CA ALA A 279 14.59 -10.19 -35.10
C ALA A 279 13.92 -10.35 -36.48
N SER A 280 13.83 -11.59 -36.97
CA SER A 280 13.15 -11.88 -38.24
C SER A 280 11.65 -11.59 -38.18
N ALA A 281 11.00 -11.93 -37.07
CA ALA A 281 9.59 -11.62 -36.85
C ALA A 281 9.36 -10.10 -36.73
N GLU A 282 10.23 -9.39 -36.01
CA GLU A 282 10.18 -7.93 -35.88
C GLU A 282 10.28 -7.24 -37.24
N ALA A 283 11.26 -7.62 -38.07
CA ALA A 283 11.45 -7.05 -39.41
C ALA A 283 10.21 -7.27 -40.31
N ILE A 284 9.68 -8.49 -40.35
CA ILE A 284 8.52 -8.82 -41.19
C ILE A 284 7.27 -8.06 -40.72
N ILE A 285 7.05 -7.92 -39.41
CA ILE A 285 5.92 -7.18 -38.85
C ILE A 285 6.08 -5.68 -39.17
N ALA A 286 7.26 -5.10 -38.96
CA ALA A 286 7.53 -3.69 -39.25
C ALA A 286 7.35 -3.37 -40.73
N ALA A 287 7.94 -4.17 -41.63
CA ALA A 287 7.79 -4.01 -43.07
C ALA A 287 6.32 -4.10 -43.51
N THR A 288 5.57 -5.05 -42.96
CA THR A 288 4.14 -5.18 -43.28
C THR A 288 3.31 -4.03 -42.71
N ALA A 289 3.63 -3.53 -41.52
CA ALA A 289 2.99 -2.35 -40.96
C ALA A 289 3.23 -1.12 -41.84
N LEU A 290 4.47 -0.88 -42.27
CA LEU A 290 4.83 0.21 -43.19
C LEU A 290 4.15 0.05 -44.55
N LEU A 291 4.02 -1.18 -45.07
CA LEU A 291 3.32 -1.45 -46.32
C LEU A 291 1.85 -1.01 -46.25
N ILE A 292 1.15 -1.42 -45.19
CA ILE A 292 -0.27 -1.07 -45.00
C ILE A 292 -0.42 0.43 -44.67
N ALA A 293 0.49 1.00 -43.88
CA ALA A 293 0.45 2.42 -43.55
C ALA A 293 0.73 3.34 -44.75
N SER A 294 1.53 2.87 -45.72
CA SER A 294 1.88 3.61 -46.94
C SER A 294 0.79 3.55 -48.03
N GLU A 295 -0.34 2.87 -47.80
CA GLU A 295 -1.42 2.79 -48.78
C GLU A 295 -1.90 4.19 -49.22
N PRO A 296 -2.06 4.45 -50.53
CA PRO A 296 -2.42 5.76 -51.06
C PRO A 296 -3.68 6.33 -50.40
N LYS A 297 -3.75 7.66 -50.20
CA LYS A 297 -4.88 8.34 -49.53
C LYS A 297 -6.25 8.06 -50.16
N GLY A 298 -6.30 7.65 -51.43
CA GLY A 298 -7.55 7.28 -52.12
C GLY A 298 -8.11 5.90 -51.73
N VAL A 299 -7.34 5.08 -51.01
CA VAL A 299 -7.81 3.84 -50.40
C VAL A 299 -8.58 4.18 -49.11
N ASP A 300 -9.65 3.41 -48.85
CA ASP A 300 -10.49 3.54 -47.66
C ASP A 300 -9.64 3.74 -46.40
N PRO A 301 -9.80 4.84 -45.65
CA PRO A 301 -9.05 5.07 -44.43
C PRO A 301 -9.12 3.94 -43.41
N LEU A 302 -10.23 3.20 -43.39
CA LEU A 302 -10.40 2.05 -42.51
C LEU A 302 -9.52 0.85 -42.90
N SER A 303 -8.82 0.87 -44.04
CA SER A 303 -7.86 -0.18 -44.42
C SER A 303 -6.56 -0.11 -43.62
N ARG A 304 -6.19 1.06 -43.10
CA ARG A 304 -4.90 1.28 -42.42
C ARG A 304 -5.01 0.93 -40.95
N ASN A 305 -5.09 -0.37 -40.65
CA ASN A 305 -5.21 -0.86 -39.28
C ASN A 305 -4.41 -2.16 -39.04
N MET A 306 -4.20 -2.49 -37.77
CA MET A 306 -3.48 -3.70 -37.37
C MET A 306 -4.15 -5.01 -37.78
N PHE A 307 -5.48 -5.02 -37.98
CA PHE A 307 -6.17 -6.21 -38.48
C PHE A 307 -5.75 -6.53 -39.91
N ASN A 308 -5.56 -5.52 -40.77
CA ASN A 308 -5.06 -5.72 -42.13
C ASN A 308 -3.57 -6.06 -42.16
N VAL A 309 -2.75 -5.54 -41.25
CA VAL A 309 -1.37 -6.02 -41.06
C VAL A 309 -1.38 -7.53 -40.73
N TYR A 310 -2.16 -7.95 -39.74
CA TYR A 310 -2.34 -9.37 -39.38
C TYR A 310 -2.86 -10.21 -40.56
N ARG A 311 -3.88 -9.72 -41.26
CA ARG A 311 -4.49 -10.42 -42.40
C ARG A 311 -3.48 -10.58 -43.54
N THR A 312 -2.68 -9.56 -43.82
CA THR A 312 -1.65 -9.57 -44.86
C THR A 312 -0.58 -10.59 -44.52
N LEU A 313 -0.08 -10.60 -43.29
CA LEU A 313 0.85 -11.63 -42.80
C LEU A 313 0.26 -13.05 -42.93
N GLY A 314 -0.96 -13.27 -42.45
CA GLY A 314 -1.59 -14.58 -42.48
C GLY A 314 -1.96 -15.10 -43.88
N THR A 315 -2.22 -14.19 -44.82
CA THR A 315 -2.68 -14.52 -46.18
C THR A 315 -1.53 -14.61 -47.19
N TYR A 316 -0.58 -13.68 -47.12
CA TYR A 316 0.52 -13.53 -48.08
C TYR A 316 1.89 -13.95 -47.53
N GLY A 317 2.02 -14.12 -46.21
CA GLY A 317 3.23 -14.67 -45.59
C GLY A 317 3.40 -16.18 -45.74
N LYS A 318 2.42 -16.89 -46.33
CA LYS A 318 2.50 -18.32 -46.63
C LYS A 318 3.04 -18.55 -48.03
N GLU A 319 3.90 -19.56 -48.17
CA GLU A 319 4.33 -20.02 -49.47
C GLU A 319 3.14 -20.50 -50.32
N ARG A 320 3.22 -20.25 -51.63
CA ARG A 320 2.24 -20.75 -52.59
C ARG A 320 2.97 -21.39 -53.75
N THR A 321 2.38 -22.44 -54.31
CA THR A 321 2.86 -23.00 -55.58
C THR A 321 2.14 -22.27 -56.70
N ALA A 322 2.91 -21.61 -57.57
CA ALA A 322 2.38 -20.92 -58.74
C ALA A 322 3.08 -21.42 -60.01
N VAL A 323 2.35 -21.38 -61.12
CA VAL A 323 2.87 -21.60 -62.47
C VAL A 323 2.93 -20.23 -63.12
N ARG A 324 4.14 -19.71 -63.39
CA ARG A 324 4.30 -18.44 -64.12
C ARG A 324 3.75 -18.63 -65.53
N ALA A 325 3.15 -17.57 -66.09
CA ALA A 325 2.51 -17.61 -67.41
C ALA A 325 3.41 -18.17 -68.53
N ASP A 326 4.73 -18.10 -68.34
CA ASP A 326 5.75 -18.43 -69.34
C ASP A 326 6.55 -19.70 -69.00
N SER A 327 6.19 -20.45 -67.94
CA SER A 327 6.92 -21.63 -67.46
C SER A 327 5.97 -22.78 -67.13
N ILE A 328 6.31 -24.00 -67.56
CA ILE A 328 5.58 -25.22 -67.19
C ILE A 328 5.98 -25.69 -65.77
N ARG A 329 7.07 -25.14 -65.20
CA ARG A 329 7.55 -25.53 -63.88
C ARG A 329 6.73 -24.84 -62.79
N GLN A 330 6.29 -25.65 -61.83
CA GLN A 330 5.75 -25.16 -60.57
C GLN A 330 6.90 -24.57 -59.75
N GLU A 331 6.77 -23.31 -59.38
CA GLU A 331 7.72 -22.61 -58.52
C GLU A 331 7.05 -22.24 -57.20
N THR A 332 7.83 -22.29 -56.13
CA THR A 332 7.41 -21.81 -54.81
C THR A 332 7.58 -20.29 -54.78
N ILE A 333 6.47 -19.58 -54.63
CA ILE A 333 6.45 -18.13 -54.47
C ILE A 333 6.16 -17.76 -53.01
N TYR A 334 6.71 -16.62 -52.59
CA TYR A 334 6.44 -16.00 -51.30
C TYR A 334 5.74 -14.66 -51.57
N PRO A 335 4.40 -14.62 -51.63
CA PRO A 335 3.67 -13.46 -52.15
C PRO A 335 4.01 -12.15 -51.43
N LEU A 336 4.12 -12.16 -50.10
CA LEU A 336 4.47 -10.96 -49.33
C LEU A 336 5.87 -10.45 -49.68
N LYS A 337 6.83 -11.37 -49.89
CA LYS A 337 8.19 -11.02 -50.28
C LYS A 337 8.19 -10.39 -51.68
N GLU A 338 7.53 -11.00 -52.66
CA GLU A 338 7.43 -10.45 -54.01
C GLU A 338 6.74 -9.08 -54.03
N MET A 339 5.71 -8.89 -53.19
CA MET A 339 5.03 -7.61 -53.04
C MET A 339 5.99 -6.52 -52.53
N ILE A 340 6.81 -6.81 -51.51
CA ILE A 340 7.75 -5.83 -50.94
C ILE A 340 8.94 -5.57 -51.87
N GLU A 341 9.49 -6.62 -52.49
CA GLU A 341 10.59 -6.48 -53.47
C GLU A 341 10.18 -5.70 -54.71
N GLY A 342 8.90 -5.78 -55.10
CA GLY A 342 8.33 -5.03 -56.22
C GLY A 342 8.05 -3.55 -55.95
N LEU A 343 8.24 -3.07 -54.70
CA LEU A 343 8.11 -1.65 -54.36
C LEU A 343 9.33 -0.86 -54.83
N ASP A 344 9.16 0.45 -54.96
CA ASP A 344 10.25 1.40 -55.20
C ASP A 344 11.32 1.29 -54.10
N ASP A 345 12.58 1.54 -54.47
CA ASP A 345 13.71 1.44 -53.54
C ASP A 345 13.63 2.43 -52.36
N GLN A 346 12.89 3.53 -52.52
CA GLN A 346 12.65 4.51 -51.46
C GLN A 346 11.39 4.23 -50.64
N HIS A 347 10.67 3.13 -50.92
CA HIS A 347 9.44 2.82 -50.19
C HIS A 347 9.76 2.38 -48.75
N PRO A 348 9.11 2.94 -47.71
CA PRO A 348 9.45 2.66 -46.30
C PRO A 348 9.44 1.17 -45.95
N ALA A 349 8.46 0.42 -46.48
CA ALA A 349 8.34 -1.02 -46.27
C ALA A 349 9.51 -1.87 -46.81
N LYS A 350 10.33 -1.34 -47.72
CA LYS A 350 11.48 -2.04 -48.31
C LYS A 350 12.77 -1.84 -47.50
N VAL A 351 12.86 -0.73 -46.77
CA VAL A 351 13.98 -0.39 -45.88
C VAL A 351 13.89 -1.16 -44.55
N GLY A 352 12.68 -1.54 -44.14
CA GLY A 352 12.42 -2.28 -42.89
C GLY A 352 12.73 -3.78 -42.88
N ILE A 353 13.27 -4.34 -43.97
CA ILE A 353 13.76 -5.74 -44.08
C ILE A 353 15.28 -5.71 -44.20
#